data_AF-A0A2N6EP95-F1
#
_entry.id   AF-A0A2N6EP95-F1
#
_cell.length_a   1.000
_cell.length_b   1.000
_cell.length_c   1.000
_cell.angle_alpha   90.00
_cell.angle_beta   90.00
_cell.angle_gamma   90.00
#
_symmetry.space_group_name_H-M   'P 1'
#
loop_
_entity.id
_entity.type
_entity.pdbx_description
1 polymer ?
#
loop_
_entity_poly.entity_id
_entity_poly.type
_entity_poly.pdbx_seq_one_letter_code
_entity_poly.pdbx_strand_id
1 'polypeptide(L)'
;MPLDALITLAVVFVMMIALIAELYAPDLILFTALTALIVSGVITPKEAVSGFSNTGMLTVGILFVVAYAAQSSGILEVFSNRIMGNGRGLRRSMVRMMAPVFMLSAFLNNTPIVAMFTPAVRDWAVRHGYSPSKFLIPLSYASIFGGICTLIGTSTNLVVDGLLRSTVDRSLGMFDLAWVGVPCAFFGMVYLIFYGYRALPNNKDLAREMEEDCKEYLADLMVQPGSPIIGKSIEQAGLRNLQGLFLFKIVR
;
A
#
# COMPACT_ATOMS: atom_id res chain seq x y z
N MET A 1 -16.43 -38.57 -13.63
CA MET A 1 -15.53 -37.41 -13.84
C MET A 1 -14.18 -37.95 -14.26
N PRO A 2 -13.50 -37.40 -15.27
CA PRO A 2 -12.15 -37.82 -15.61
C PRO A 2 -11.24 -37.66 -14.37
N LEU A 3 -10.30 -38.59 -14.17
CA LEU A 3 -9.37 -38.60 -13.03
C LEU A 3 -8.69 -37.23 -12.84
N ASP A 4 -8.32 -36.61 -13.96
CA ASP A 4 -7.69 -35.30 -14.03
C ASP A 4 -8.54 -34.20 -13.41
N ALA A 5 -9.87 -34.22 -13.62
CA ALA A 5 -10.77 -33.24 -13.03
C ALA A 5 -10.90 -33.40 -11.51
N LEU A 6 -10.86 -34.64 -11.00
CA LEU A 6 -10.90 -34.90 -9.56
C LEU A 6 -9.60 -34.43 -8.87
N ILE A 7 -8.46 -34.71 -9.49
CA ILE A 7 -7.15 -34.24 -9.01
C ILE A 7 -7.11 -32.71 -8.99
N THR A 8 -7.53 -32.08 -10.10
CA THR A 8 -7.58 -30.61 -10.21
C THR A 8 -8.46 -30.02 -9.11
N LEU A 9 -9.66 -30.56 -8.90
CA LEU A 9 -10.59 -30.08 -7.89
C LEU A 9 -10.02 -30.22 -6.47
N ALA A 10 -9.39 -31.36 -6.17
CA ALA A 10 -8.75 -31.58 -4.88
C ALA A 10 -7.60 -30.60 -4.62
N VAL A 11 -6.72 -30.40 -5.61
CA VAL A 11 -5.60 -29.45 -5.49
C VAL A 11 -6.11 -28.02 -5.29
N VAL A 12 -7.09 -27.58 -6.08
CA VAL A 12 -7.68 -26.23 -5.94
C VAL A 12 -8.37 -26.06 -4.58
N PHE A 13 -9.07 -27.08 -4.10
CA PHE A 13 -9.74 -27.04 -2.80
C PHE A 13 -8.76 -26.94 -1.64
N VAL A 14 -7.69 -27.75 -1.65
CA VAL A 14 -6.63 -27.70 -0.64
C VAL A 14 -5.89 -26.36 -0.69
N MET A 15 -5.58 -25.87 -1.89
CA MET A 15 -4.96 -24.56 -2.10
C MET A 15 -5.82 -23.43 -1.52
N MET A 16 -7.14 -23.47 -1.75
CA MET A 16 -8.07 -22.49 -1.22
C MET A 16 -8.14 -22.52 0.31
N ILE A 17 -8.18 -23.72 0.92
CA ILE A 17 -8.12 -23.85 2.39
C ILE A 17 -6.80 -23.29 2.93
N ALA A 18 -5.67 -23.61 2.30
CA ALA A 18 -4.36 -23.12 2.72
C ALA A 18 -4.25 -21.60 2.64
N LEU A 19 -4.84 -20.97 1.60
CA LEU A 19 -4.91 -19.51 1.46
C LEU A 19 -5.81 -18.87 2.52
N ILE A 20 -6.99 -19.45 2.78
CA ILE A 20 -7.93 -18.93 3.81
C ILE A 20 -7.33 -19.05 5.21
N ALA A 21 -6.62 -20.14 5.49
CA ALA A 21 -5.96 -20.39 6.77
C ALA A 21 -4.60 -19.68 6.91
N GLU A 22 -4.15 -18.94 5.88
CA GLU A 22 -2.88 -18.20 5.85
C GLU A 22 -1.68 -19.05 6.30
N LEU A 23 -1.65 -20.34 5.94
CA LEU A 23 -0.65 -21.30 6.48
C LEU A 23 0.78 -20.93 6.07
N TYR A 24 0.95 -20.42 4.86
CA TYR A 24 2.22 -20.02 4.27
C TYR A 24 2.00 -18.82 3.33
N ALA A 25 3.10 -18.23 2.84
CA ALA A 25 3.04 -17.15 1.87
C ALA A 25 2.25 -17.58 0.61
N PRO A 26 1.39 -16.69 0.03
CA PRO A 26 0.54 -17.05 -1.10
C PRO A 26 1.30 -17.59 -2.31
N ASP A 27 2.49 -17.06 -2.60
CA ASP A 27 3.35 -17.53 -3.68
C ASP A 27 3.76 -19.00 -3.47
N LEU A 28 4.17 -19.39 -2.27
CA LEU A 28 4.51 -20.78 -1.94
C LEU A 28 3.31 -21.71 -2.12
N ILE A 29 2.13 -21.29 -1.67
CA ILE A 29 0.90 -22.08 -1.80
C ILE A 29 0.52 -22.27 -3.28
N LEU A 30 0.61 -21.21 -4.08
CA LEU A 30 0.30 -21.27 -5.52
C LEU A 30 1.33 -22.13 -6.28
N PHE A 31 2.63 -21.98 -5.99
CA PHE A 31 3.68 -22.77 -6.65
C PHE A 31 3.64 -24.25 -6.26
N THR A 32 3.28 -24.57 -5.01
CA THR A 32 3.10 -25.97 -4.58
C THR A 32 1.88 -26.59 -5.26
N ALA A 33 0.75 -25.87 -5.38
CA ALA A 33 -0.41 -26.33 -6.12
C ALA A 33 -0.08 -26.55 -7.61
N LEU A 34 0.63 -25.62 -8.24
CA LEU A 34 1.08 -25.74 -9.64
C LEU A 34 1.99 -26.97 -9.82
N THR A 35 2.94 -27.17 -8.90
CA THR A 35 3.86 -28.32 -8.92
C THR A 35 3.10 -29.63 -8.78
N ALA A 36 2.08 -29.69 -7.90
CA ALA A 36 1.24 -30.87 -7.74
C ALA A 36 0.48 -31.22 -9.03
N LEU A 37 -0.01 -30.22 -9.78
CA LEU A 37 -0.67 -30.43 -11.07
C LEU A 37 0.30 -30.93 -12.17
N ILE A 38 1.55 -30.45 -12.17
CA ILE A 38 2.58 -30.93 -13.10
C ILE A 38 2.98 -32.38 -12.77
N VAL A 39 3.25 -32.68 -11.50
CA VAL A 39 3.69 -34.02 -11.05
C VAL A 39 2.59 -35.06 -11.24
N SER A 40 1.32 -34.67 -11.07
CA SER A 40 0.18 -35.55 -11.32
C SER A 40 -0.13 -35.76 -12.82
N GLY A 41 0.57 -35.06 -13.72
CA GLY A 41 0.40 -35.19 -15.17
C GLY A 41 -0.86 -34.54 -15.72
N VAL A 42 -1.58 -33.77 -14.90
CA VAL A 42 -2.81 -33.06 -15.30
C VAL A 42 -2.51 -31.93 -16.29
N ILE A 43 -1.38 -31.24 -16.07
CA ILE A 43 -0.89 -30.20 -16.97
C ILE A 43 0.58 -30.44 -17.32
N THR A 44 0.97 -30.05 -18.53
CA THR A 44 2.36 -30.06 -18.96
C THR A 44 3.13 -28.87 -18.39
N PRO A 45 4.48 -28.94 -18.28
CA PRO A 45 5.30 -27.78 -17.90
C PRO A 45 5.09 -26.56 -18.80
N LYS A 46 4.78 -26.79 -20.09
CA LYS A 46 4.50 -25.71 -21.07
C LYS A 46 3.19 -24.99 -20.74
N GLU A 47 2.14 -25.72 -20.37
CA GLU A 47 0.86 -25.14 -19.95
C GLU A 47 1.01 -24.41 -18.62
N ALA A 48 1.77 -24.97 -17.67
CA ALA A 48 2.05 -24.34 -16.38
C ALA A 48 2.70 -22.96 -16.54
N VAL A 49 3.66 -22.81 -17.48
CA VAL A 49 4.32 -21.51 -17.71
C VAL A 49 3.55 -20.56 -18.62
N SER A 50 2.56 -21.03 -19.38
CA SER A 50 1.80 -20.18 -20.31
C SER A 50 1.03 -19.06 -19.61
N GLY A 51 0.66 -19.24 -18.34
CA GLY A 51 0.06 -18.20 -17.52
C GLY A 51 0.99 -17.00 -17.28
N PHE A 52 2.31 -17.23 -17.25
CA PHE A 52 3.31 -16.17 -17.08
C PHE A 52 3.50 -15.31 -18.33
N SER A 53 3.21 -15.86 -19.51
CA SER A 53 3.25 -15.13 -20.79
C SER A 53 1.97 -14.33 -21.08
N ASN A 54 1.04 -14.24 -20.14
CA ASN A 54 -0.19 -13.46 -20.33
C ASN A 54 0.14 -11.96 -20.40
N THR A 55 -0.36 -11.28 -21.45
CA THR A 55 -0.17 -9.84 -21.67
C THR A 55 -0.59 -9.00 -20.45
N GLY A 56 -1.63 -9.42 -19.74
CA GLY A 56 -2.05 -8.79 -18.48
C GLY A 56 -0.99 -8.87 -17.38
N MET A 57 -0.34 -10.03 -17.21
CA MET A 57 0.74 -10.19 -16.23
C MET A 57 1.94 -9.28 -16.57
N LEU A 58 2.34 -9.23 -17.85
CA LEU A 58 3.43 -8.37 -18.30
C LEU A 58 3.10 -6.88 -18.08
N THR A 59 1.85 -6.48 -18.34
CA THR A 59 1.36 -5.12 -18.10
C THR A 59 1.46 -4.75 -16.62
N VAL A 60 1.04 -5.65 -15.72
CA VAL A 60 1.19 -5.46 -14.27
C VAL A 60 2.66 -5.23 -13.88
N GLY A 61 3.58 -6.04 -14.42
CA GLY A 61 5.02 -5.90 -14.17
C GLY A 61 5.57 -4.52 -14.56
N ILE A 62 5.17 -4.00 -15.72
CA ILE A 62 5.55 -2.65 -16.18
C ILE A 62 4.96 -1.57 -15.25
N LEU A 63 3.71 -1.71 -14.82
CA LEU A 63 3.07 -0.76 -13.92
C LEU A 63 3.78 -0.67 -12.55
N PHE A 64 4.40 -1.75 -12.06
CA PHE A 64 5.24 -1.69 -10.86
C PHE A 64 6.47 -0.80 -11.06
N VAL A 65 7.11 -0.85 -12.22
CA VAL A 65 8.25 0.04 -12.55
C VAL A 65 7.79 1.50 -12.62
N VAL A 66 6.66 1.76 -13.26
CA VAL A 66 6.07 3.11 -13.33
C VAL A 66 5.74 3.63 -11.93
N ALA A 67 5.15 2.80 -11.07
CA ALA A 67 4.84 3.16 -9.70
C ALA A 67 6.11 3.48 -8.88
N TYR A 68 7.18 2.69 -9.05
CA TYR A 68 8.46 2.96 -8.40
C TYR A 68 9.12 4.27 -8.89
N ALA A 69 9.05 4.54 -10.19
CA ALA A 69 9.54 5.80 -10.75
C ALA A 69 8.75 7.01 -10.21
N ALA A 70 7.41 6.88 -10.10
CA ALA A 70 6.57 7.90 -9.49
C ALA A 70 6.93 8.12 -8.01
N GLN A 71 7.21 7.04 -7.26
CA GLN A 71 7.67 7.14 -5.86
C GLN A 71 9.01 7.87 -5.74
N SER A 72 9.95 7.59 -6.65
CA SER A 72 11.30 8.19 -6.66
C SER A 72 11.31 9.66 -7.09
N SER A 73 10.23 10.17 -7.67
CA SER A 73 10.13 11.54 -8.22
C SER A 73 9.87 12.65 -7.17
N GLY A 74 9.74 12.31 -5.89
CA GLY A 74 9.46 13.27 -4.82
C GLY A 74 7.97 13.67 -4.68
N ILE A 75 7.07 12.99 -5.39
CA ILE A 75 5.60 13.20 -5.29
C ILE A 75 5.08 13.16 -3.84
N LEU A 76 5.73 12.37 -2.99
CA LEU A 76 5.34 12.17 -1.59
C LEU A 76 5.46 13.43 -0.73
N GLU A 77 6.49 14.22 -0.97
CA GLU A 77 6.78 15.44 -0.21
C GLU A 77 5.81 16.56 -0.58
N VAL A 78 5.45 16.63 -1.87
CA VAL A 78 4.39 17.53 -2.37
C VAL A 78 3.02 17.10 -1.84
N PHE A 79 2.74 15.81 -1.75
CA PHE A 79 1.46 15.28 -1.31
C PHE A 79 1.16 15.59 0.16
N SER A 80 2.08 15.25 1.07
CA SER A 80 1.87 15.44 2.51
C SER A 80 1.70 16.93 2.89
N ASN A 81 2.53 17.82 2.34
CA ASN A 81 2.55 19.22 2.73
C ASN A 81 1.52 20.07 1.96
N ARG A 82 1.32 19.82 0.66
CA ARG A 82 0.49 20.69 -0.19
C ARG A 82 -0.95 20.20 -0.35
N ILE A 83 -1.15 18.89 -0.45
CA ILE A 83 -2.45 18.30 -0.75
C ILE A 83 -3.26 18.10 0.53
N MET A 84 -2.70 17.46 1.56
CA MET A 84 -3.44 17.22 2.82
C MET A 84 -3.67 18.52 3.62
N GLY A 85 -2.78 19.51 3.47
CA GLY A 85 -2.86 20.85 4.07
C GLY A 85 -2.71 20.85 5.59
N ASN A 86 -3.08 21.96 6.23
CA ASN A 86 -2.71 22.27 7.63
C ASN A 86 -3.58 21.57 8.71
N GLY A 87 -4.24 20.45 8.39
CA GLY A 87 -5.02 19.67 9.37
C GLY A 87 -6.31 20.33 9.92
N ARG A 88 -6.80 21.41 9.31
CA ARG A 88 -8.04 22.11 9.72
C ARG A 88 -9.33 21.34 9.37
N GLY A 89 -9.52 20.18 9.99
CA GLY A 89 -10.72 19.35 9.94
C GLY A 89 -10.49 17.97 9.31
N LEU A 90 -10.74 16.91 10.09
CA LEU A 90 -10.56 15.50 9.71
C LEU A 90 -11.18 15.15 8.35
N ARG A 91 -12.46 15.51 8.13
CA ARG A 91 -13.18 15.21 6.88
C ARG A 91 -12.54 15.90 5.67
N ARG A 92 -12.13 17.15 5.83
CA ARG A 92 -11.53 17.94 4.74
C ARG A 92 -10.19 17.35 4.33
N SER A 93 -9.36 16.96 5.29
CA SER A 93 -8.09 16.29 5.04
C SER A 93 -8.27 14.90 4.44
N MET A 94 -9.30 14.16 4.86
CA MET A 94 -9.65 12.86 4.28
C MET A 94 -10.04 12.99 2.81
N VAL A 95 -10.94 13.93 2.45
CA VAL A 95 -11.31 14.20 1.05
C VAL A 95 -10.09 14.59 0.21
N ARG A 96 -9.24 15.47 0.74
CA ARG A 96 -8.01 15.93 0.06
C ARG A 96 -7.01 14.81 -0.19
N MET A 97 -6.96 13.81 0.68
CA MET A 97 -6.13 12.62 0.49
C MET A 97 -6.77 11.64 -0.50
N MET A 98 -8.06 11.35 -0.33
CA MET A 98 -8.75 10.31 -1.11
C MET A 98 -8.85 10.67 -2.60
N ALA A 99 -9.09 11.93 -2.97
CA ALA A 99 -9.26 12.33 -4.36
C ALA A 99 -8.02 12.05 -5.26
N PRO A 100 -6.80 12.50 -4.92
CA PRO A 100 -5.61 12.19 -5.71
C PRO A 100 -5.23 10.72 -5.67
N VAL A 101 -5.44 10.03 -4.54
CA VAL A 101 -5.19 8.59 -4.44
C VAL A 101 -6.11 7.80 -5.37
N PHE A 102 -7.41 8.13 -5.37
CA PHE A 102 -8.38 7.57 -6.30
C PHE A 102 -7.96 7.77 -7.76
N MET A 103 -7.58 9.00 -8.12
CA MET A 103 -7.15 9.33 -9.49
C MET A 103 -5.87 8.59 -9.89
N LEU A 104 -4.87 8.51 -9.01
CA LEU A 104 -3.64 7.77 -9.28
C LEU A 104 -3.91 6.26 -9.42
N SER A 105 -4.80 5.71 -8.59
CA SER A 105 -5.13 4.28 -8.60
C SER A 105 -5.97 3.88 -9.81
N ALA A 106 -6.61 4.83 -10.49
CA ALA A 106 -7.22 4.57 -11.79
C ALA A 106 -6.18 4.24 -12.89
N PHE A 107 -4.89 4.50 -12.68
CA PHE A 107 -3.84 4.22 -13.67
C PHE A 107 -2.71 3.34 -13.15
N LEU A 108 -2.67 3.07 -11.84
CA LEU A 108 -1.66 2.27 -11.18
C LEU A 108 -2.33 1.27 -10.25
N ASN A 109 -1.70 0.11 -10.06
CA ASN A 109 -2.17 -0.89 -9.12
C ASN A 109 -2.23 -0.35 -7.68
N ASN A 110 -3.13 -0.92 -6.88
CA ASN A 110 -3.40 -0.43 -5.53
C ASN A 110 -2.19 -0.58 -4.57
N THR A 111 -1.48 -1.70 -4.64
CA THR A 111 -0.44 -2.05 -3.66
C THR A 111 0.71 -1.04 -3.61
N PRO A 112 1.33 -0.62 -4.74
CA PRO A 112 2.36 0.41 -4.71
C PRO A 112 1.86 1.75 -4.18
N ILE A 113 0.65 2.17 -4.54
CA ILE A 113 0.06 3.44 -4.10
C ILE A 113 -0.09 3.45 -2.59
N VAL A 114 -0.70 2.41 -2.02
CA VAL A 114 -0.92 2.35 -0.58
C VAL A 114 0.42 2.31 0.16
N ALA A 115 1.36 1.46 -0.26
CA ALA A 115 2.69 1.39 0.35
C ALA A 115 3.42 2.74 0.28
N MET A 116 3.31 3.44 -0.85
CA MET A 116 3.90 4.75 -1.08
C MET A 116 3.29 5.82 -0.17
N PHE A 117 1.97 5.94 -0.10
CA PHE A 117 1.31 7.01 0.67
C PHE A 117 1.18 6.72 2.17
N THR A 118 1.24 5.46 2.60
CA THR A 118 1.13 5.07 4.01
C THR A 118 2.06 5.86 4.94
N PRO A 119 3.39 5.92 4.72
CA PRO A 119 4.29 6.68 5.62
C PRO A 119 3.95 8.17 5.63
N ALA A 120 3.71 8.78 4.46
CA ALA A 120 3.40 10.21 4.36
C ALA A 120 2.08 10.59 5.06
N VAL A 121 1.04 9.76 4.89
CA VAL A 121 -0.27 9.96 5.53
C VAL A 121 -0.18 9.74 7.04
N ARG A 122 0.58 8.74 7.47
CA ARG A 122 0.82 8.46 8.89
C ARG A 122 1.53 9.64 9.55
N ASP A 123 2.68 10.06 9.01
CA ASP A 123 3.48 11.13 9.60
C ASP A 123 2.70 12.45 9.63
N TRP A 124 1.91 12.73 8.59
CA TRP A 124 1.00 13.86 8.58
C TRP A 124 -0.09 13.76 9.66
N ALA A 125 -0.69 12.58 9.86
CA ALA A 125 -1.74 12.37 10.85
C ALA A 125 -1.20 12.58 12.27
N VAL A 126 -0.02 12.02 12.58
CA VAL A 126 0.65 12.18 13.88
C VAL A 126 0.99 13.65 14.15
N ARG A 127 1.61 14.35 13.19
CA ARG A 127 1.96 15.79 13.32
C ARG A 127 0.75 16.69 13.60
N HIS A 128 -0.45 16.28 13.18
CA HIS A 128 -1.69 17.03 13.38
C HIS A 128 -2.57 16.46 14.50
N GLY A 129 -2.08 15.51 15.30
CA GLY A 129 -2.78 14.94 16.45
C GLY A 129 -3.95 14.01 16.11
N TYR A 130 -3.97 13.44 14.90
CA TYR A 130 -4.97 12.45 14.48
C TYR A 130 -4.41 11.02 14.58
N SER A 131 -5.30 10.05 14.84
CA SER A 131 -4.92 8.63 14.74
C SER A 131 -4.72 8.23 13.26
N PRO A 132 -3.56 7.63 12.89
CA PRO A 132 -3.29 7.18 11.52
C PRO A 132 -4.35 6.22 10.98
N SER A 133 -4.92 5.34 11.81
CA SER A 133 -5.95 4.37 11.42
C SER A 133 -7.17 5.03 10.78
N LYS A 134 -7.48 6.29 11.14
CA LYS A 134 -8.58 7.05 10.53
C LYS A 134 -8.31 7.50 9.10
N PHE A 135 -7.06 7.46 8.64
CA PHE A 135 -6.66 7.83 7.28
C PHE A 135 -6.15 6.65 6.46
N LEU A 136 -5.47 5.68 7.08
CA LEU A 136 -4.91 4.52 6.36
C LEU A 136 -6.00 3.62 5.76
N ILE A 137 -7.12 3.42 6.46
CA ILE A 137 -8.25 2.64 5.90
C ILE A 137 -8.89 3.39 4.72
N PRO A 138 -9.27 4.69 4.83
CA PRO A 138 -9.77 5.45 3.69
C PRO A 138 -8.78 5.57 2.53
N LEU A 139 -7.46 5.60 2.80
CA LEU A 139 -6.42 5.56 1.78
C LEU A 139 -6.50 4.26 0.97
N SER A 140 -6.57 3.12 1.67
CA SER A 140 -6.70 1.79 1.04
C SER A 140 -7.97 1.70 0.19
N TYR A 141 -9.13 2.10 0.73
CA TYR A 141 -10.38 2.07 -0.03
C TYR A 141 -10.41 3.05 -1.20
N ALA A 142 -9.86 4.26 -1.06
CA ALA A 142 -9.76 5.20 -2.18
C ALA A 142 -8.92 4.62 -3.33
N SER A 143 -7.84 3.91 -2.99
CA SER A 143 -7.03 3.19 -3.98
C SER A 143 -7.85 2.08 -4.65
N ILE A 144 -8.53 1.23 -3.88
CA ILE A 144 -9.41 0.18 -4.44
C ILE A 144 -10.47 0.76 -5.37
N PHE A 145 -11.17 1.82 -4.95
CA PHE A 145 -12.21 2.47 -5.76
C PHE A 145 -11.66 3.07 -7.04
N GLY A 146 -10.44 3.61 -7.03
CA GLY A 146 -9.77 4.07 -8.24
C GLY A 146 -9.45 2.92 -9.19
N GLY A 147 -8.85 1.85 -8.64
CA GLY A 147 -8.40 0.70 -9.42
C GLY A 147 -9.53 -0.05 -10.15
N ILE A 148 -10.72 -0.11 -9.57
CA ILE A 148 -11.87 -0.76 -10.22
C ILE A 148 -12.47 0.05 -11.38
N CYS A 149 -12.12 1.33 -11.53
CA CYS A 149 -12.69 2.17 -12.59
C CYS A 149 -12.04 1.95 -13.96
N THR A 150 -10.87 1.31 -14.03
CA THR A 150 -10.14 1.12 -15.28
C THR A 150 -9.62 -0.30 -15.44
N LEU A 151 -9.33 -0.67 -16.69
CA LEU A 151 -8.74 -1.96 -17.01
C LEU A 151 -7.36 -2.14 -16.35
N ILE A 152 -6.51 -1.12 -16.38
CA ILE A 152 -5.13 -1.18 -15.85
C ILE A 152 -5.04 -0.94 -14.34
N GLY A 153 -6.13 -0.50 -13.70
CA GLY A 153 -6.13 -0.10 -12.29
C GLY A 153 -5.99 -1.28 -11.32
N THR A 154 -6.32 -2.50 -11.73
CA THR A 154 -6.07 -3.70 -10.93
C THR A 154 -5.54 -4.87 -11.77
N SER A 155 -4.66 -5.67 -11.16
CA SER A 155 -4.16 -6.91 -11.72
C SER A 155 -5.26 -7.91 -12.05
N THR A 156 -6.34 -7.93 -11.27
CA THR A 156 -7.51 -8.78 -11.53
C THR A 156 -8.21 -8.43 -12.84
N ASN A 157 -8.37 -7.14 -13.15
CA ASN A 157 -9.01 -6.71 -14.40
C ASN A 157 -8.17 -7.12 -15.62
N LEU A 158 -6.84 -7.00 -15.53
CA LEU A 158 -5.91 -7.40 -16.57
C LEU A 158 -5.88 -8.92 -16.80
N VAL A 159 -5.97 -9.72 -15.73
CA VAL A 159 -6.06 -11.18 -15.84
C VAL A 159 -7.37 -11.60 -16.52
N VAL A 160 -8.49 -10.97 -16.15
CA VAL A 160 -9.80 -11.23 -16.76
C VAL A 160 -9.80 -10.84 -18.24
N ASP A 161 -9.26 -9.67 -18.60
CA ASP A 161 -9.14 -9.26 -20.01
C ASP A 161 -8.22 -10.21 -20.80
N GLY A 162 -7.09 -10.61 -20.22
CA GLY A 162 -6.20 -11.60 -20.84
C GLY A 162 -6.91 -12.94 -21.10
N LEU A 163 -7.74 -13.40 -20.15
CA LEU A 163 -8.53 -14.61 -20.31
C LEU A 163 -9.62 -14.44 -21.39
N LEU A 164 -10.32 -13.30 -21.40
CA LEU A 164 -11.36 -12.99 -22.38
C LEU A 164 -10.83 -12.97 -23.82
N ARG A 165 -9.64 -12.39 -24.03
CA ARG A 165 -8.96 -12.38 -25.32
C ARG A 165 -8.61 -13.79 -25.77
N SER A 166 -8.10 -14.63 -24.85
CA SER A 166 -7.69 -16.00 -25.16
C SER A 166 -8.85 -16.97 -25.45
N THR A 167 -10.06 -16.67 -24.95
CA THR A 167 -11.20 -17.59 -25.02
C THR A 167 -12.29 -17.15 -26.00
N VAL A 168 -12.55 -15.85 -26.12
CA VAL A 168 -13.70 -15.32 -26.89
C VAL A 168 -13.26 -14.27 -27.91
N ASP A 169 -11.96 -14.02 -28.07
CA ASP A 169 -11.39 -12.99 -28.97
C ASP A 169 -12.00 -11.60 -28.75
N ARG A 170 -12.32 -11.29 -27.49
CA ARG A 170 -12.83 -9.98 -27.05
C ARG A 170 -11.91 -9.38 -26.00
N SER A 171 -11.82 -8.05 -26.00
CA SER A 171 -11.10 -7.30 -24.97
C SER A 171 -12.00 -6.30 -24.30
N LEU A 172 -11.77 -6.07 -23.01
CA LEU A 172 -12.35 -4.96 -22.28
C LEU A 172 -11.71 -3.64 -22.72
N GLY A 173 -12.53 -2.62 -22.94
CA GLY A 173 -12.08 -1.25 -23.11
C GLY A 173 -11.50 -0.69 -21.80
N MET A 174 -10.65 0.34 -21.92
CA MET A 174 -10.00 0.97 -20.76
C MET A 174 -10.99 1.43 -19.69
N PHE A 175 -12.17 1.90 -20.09
CA PHE A 175 -13.20 2.48 -19.21
C PHE A 175 -14.51 1.69 -19.21
N ASP A 176 -14.55 0.47 -19.74
CA ASP A 176 -15.77 -0.35 -19.71
C ASP A 176 -16.21 -0.63 -18.27
N LEU A 177 -15.23 -0.82 -17.38
CA LEU A 177 -15.43 -1.03 -15.96
C LEU A 177 -15.87 0.25 -15.23
N ALA A 178 -15.62 1.44 -15.79
CA ALA A 178 -15.95 2.72 -15.15
C ALA A 178 -17.46 2.88 -14.94
N TRP A 179 -18.29 2.28 -15.80
CA TRP A 179 -19.75 2.31 -15.66
C TRP A 179 -20.25 1.71 -14.34
N VAL A 180 -19.52 0.73 -13.80
CA VAL A 180 -19.81 0.12 -12.49
C VAL A 180 -18.91 0.71 -11.41
N GLY A 181 -17.63 0.92 -11.74
CA GLY A 181 -16.61 1.39 -10.81
C GLY A 181 -16.89 2.80 -10.28
N VAL A 182 -17.29 3.75 -11.13
CA VAL A 182 -17.52 5.15 -10.73
C VAL A 182 -18.72 5.27 -9.78
N PRO A 183 -19.89 4.66 -10.01
CA PRO A 183 -20.96 4.65 -9.02
C PRO A 183 -20.54 4.01 -7.69
N CYS A 184 -19.88 2.84 -7.72
CA CYS A 184 -19.39 2.18 -6.51
C CYS A 184 -18.40 3.05 -5.73
N ALA A 185 -17.47 3.68 -6.44
CA ALA A 185 -16.52 4.63 -5.87
C ALA A 185 -17.22 5.83 -5.24
N PHE A 186 -18.20 6.42 -5.94
CA PHE A 186 -18.95 7.55 -5.42
C PHE A 186 -19.66 7.21 -4.10
N PHE A 187 -20.45 6.14 -4.07
CA PHE A 187 -21.17 5.74 -2.85
C PHE A 187 -20.21 5.31 -1.74
N GLY A 188 -19.14 4.60 -2.06
CA GLY A 188 -18.14 4.17 -1.09
C GLY A 188 -17.35 5.33 -0.48
N MET A 189 -16.92 6.30 -1.30
CA MET A 189 -16.25 7.50 -0.82
C MET A 189 -17.17 8.36 0.03
N VAL A 190 -18.42 8.58 -0.40
CA VAL A 190 -19.44 9.28 0.40
C VAL A 190 -19.64 8.57 1.74
N TYR A 191 -19.80 7.25 1.74
CA TYR A 191 -19.91 6.49 2.98
C TYR A 191 -18.72 6.72 3.91
N LEU A 192 -17.48 6.60 3.41
CA LEU A 192 -16.27 6.79 4.22
C LEU A 192 -16.17 8.20 4.80
N ILE A 193 -16.47 9.23 4.01
CA ILE A 193 -16.37 10.64 4.41
C ILE A 193 -17.42 11.03 5.45
N PHE A 194 -18.65 10.51 5.34
CA PHE A 194 -19.77 10.91 6.20
C PHE A 194 -19.99 9.99 7.40
N TYR A 195 -19.83 8.68 7.22
CA TYR A 195 -20.16 7.65 8.21
C TYR A 195 -18.95 6.83 8.62
N GLY A 196 -18.20 6.31 7.65
CA GLY A 196 -17.10 5.37 7.88
C GLY A 196 -16.08 5.89 8.88
N TYR A 197 -15.64 7.15 8.77
CA TYR A 197 -14.64 7.73 9.68
C TYR A 197 -15.04 7.72 11.18
N ARG A 198 -16.34 7.59 11.50
CA ARG A 198 -16.82 7.47 12.89
C ARG A 198 -16.72 6.04 13.42
N ALA A 199 -16.90 5.05 12.54
CA ALA A 199 -16.78 3.64 12.87
C ALA A 199 -15.32 3.17 12.86
N LEU A 200 -14.40 3.94 12.26
CA LEU A 200 -12.99 3.59 12.21
C LEU A 200 -12.35 3.58 13.61
N PRO A 201 -11.49 2.59 13.90
CA PRO A 201 -10.74 2.53 15.15
C PRO A 201 -9.96 3.81 15.40
N ASN A 202 -9.94 4.26 16.65
CA ASN A 202 -9.13 5.40 17.08
C ASN A 202 -7.92 4.89 17.87
N ASN A 203 -7.12 4.05 17.21
CA ASN A 203 -5.94 3.45 17.82
C ASN A 203 -4.86 4.53 17.91
N LYS A 204 -4.74 5.14 19.08
CA LYS A 204 -3.62 6.06 19.37
C LYS A 204 -2.32 5.29 19.62
N ASP A 205 -2.41 4.03 20.01
CA ASP A 205 -1.24 3.18 20.28
C ASP A 205 -0.45 2.84 19.02
N LEU A 206 -1.10 2.67 17.86
CA LEU A 206 -0.41 2.53 16.56
C LEU A 206 0.46 3.74 16.19
N ALA A 207 0.13 4.94 16.68
CA ALA A 207 0.99 6.11 16.50
C ALA A 207 2.19 6.09 17.45
N ARG A 208 2.05 5.42 18.61
CA ARG A 208 3.03 5.39 19.71
C ARG A 208 4.02 4.23 19.56
N GLU A 209 3.54 3.02 19.26
CA GLU A 209 4.34 1.83 18.94
C GLU A 209 5.23 2.06 17.71
N MET A 210 4.79 2.88 16.75
CA MET A 210 5.59 3.21 15.56
C MET A 210 6.51 4.43 15.75
N GLU A 211 6.23 5.32 16.71
CA GLU A 211 7.21 6.32 17.18
C GLU A 211 8.36 5.65 17.93
N GLU A 212 8.08 4.58 18.69
CA GLU A 212 9.10 3.73 19.33
C GLU A 212 9.98 2.99 18.32
N ASP A 213 9.47 2.75 17.09
CA ASP A 213 10.21 2.13 15.98
C ASP A 213 11.14 3.12 15.23
N CYS A 214 11.08 4.42 15.55
CA CYS A 214 12.16 5.34 15.22
C CYS A 214 13.35 5.00 16.11
N LYS A 215 14.23 4.11 15.63
CA LYS A 215 15.50 3.75 16.27
C LYS A 215 16.13 5.01 16.87
N GLU A 216 16.21 5.06 18.20
CA GLU A 216 16.94 6.11 18.89
C GLU A 216 18.42 5.98 18.51
N TYR A 217 18.94 6.96 17.76
CA TYR A 217 20.35 7.00 17.40
C TYR A 217 21.13 7.77 18.45
N LEU A 218 22.08 7.10 19.10
CA LEU A 218 23.08 7.76 19.93
C LEU A 218 24.19 8.29 19.02
N ALA A 219 24.41 9.60 19.06
CA ALA A 219 25.52 10.26 18.38
C ALA A 219 26.45 10.87 19.42
N ASP A 220 27.70 10.40 19.44
CA ASP A 220 28.74 10.96 20.30
C ASP A 220 29.35 12.20 19.64
N LEU A 221 29.32 13.32 20.35
CA LEU A 221 29.90 14.60 19.92
C LEU A 221 31.05 14.97 20.84
N MET A 222 32.23 15.19 20.27
CA MET A 222 33.41 15.61 21.02
C MET A 222 33.51 17.14 21.06
N VAL A 223 33.66 17.69 22.27
CA VAL A 223 33.86 19.13 22.46
C VAL A 223 35.30 19.49 22.10
N GLN A 224 35.47 20.26 21.03
CA GLN A 224 36.79 20.70 20.57
C GLN A 224 37.41 21.74 21.52
N PRO A 225 38.75 21.80 21.64
CA PRO A 225 39.43 22.87 22.35
C PRO A 225 39.07 24.25 21.77
N GLY A 226 38.67 25.20 22.62
CA GLY A 226 38.21 26.53 22.19
C GLY A 226 36.72 26.64 21.85
N SER A 227 35.94 25.58 22.07
CA SER A 227 34.49 25.62 21.83
C SER A 227 33.78 26.64 22.75
N PRO A 228 32.83 27.44 22.24
CA PRO A 228 32.11 28.47 23.01
C PRO A 228 31.18 27.89 24.08
N ILE A 229 31.07 26.57 24.20
CA ILE A 229 30.31 25.87 25.24
C ILE A 229 31.17 25.46 26.45
N ILE A 230 32.50 25.62 26.36
CA ILE A 230 33.41 25.31 27.47
C ILE A 230 33.12 26.24 28.64
N GLY A 231 32.96 25.66 29.84
CA GLY A 231 32.67 26.39 31.07
C GLY A 231 31.21 26.83 31.25
N LYS A 232 30.33 26.57 30.27
CA LYS A 232 28.89 26.87 30.37
C LYS A 232 28.11 25.73 31.01
N SER A 233 27.01 26.07 31.67
CA SER A 233 26.01 25.07 32.06
C SER A 233 25.28 24.51 30.82
N ILE A 234 24.66 23.33 30.95
CA ILE A 234 23.90 22.69 29.86
C ILE A 234 22.83 23.63 29.29
N GLU A 235 22.17 24.40 30.16
CA GLU A 235 21.15 25.38 29.79
C GLU A 235 21.74 26.57 29.05
N GLN A 236 22.86 27.12 29.55
CA GLN A 236 23.58 28.22 28.90
C GLN A 236 24.19 27.84 27.54
N ALA A 237 24.50 26.55 27.35
CA ALA A 237 24.96 26.00 26.08
C ALA A 237 23.80 25.72 25.10
N GLY A 238 22.54 25.91 25.49
CA GLY A 238 21.37 25.65 24.66
C GLY A 238 21.07 24.16 24.44
N LEU A 239 21.70 23.27 25.21
CA LEU A 239 21.61 21.81 25.02
C LEU A 239 20.42 21.17 25.74
N ARG A 240 19.62 21.96 26.49
CA ARG A 240 18.46 21.49 27.26
C ARG A 240 17.19 21.33 26.42
N ASN A 241 16.97 22.22 25.44
CA ASN A 241 15.74 22.33 24.66
C ASN A 241 16.00 22.20 23.15
N LEU A 242 16.75 21.18 22.76
CA LEU A 242 17.01 20.90 21.35
C LEU A 242 15.74 20.33 20.68
N GLN A 243 15.40 20.83 19.50
CA GLN A 243 14.28 20.29 18.72
C GLN A 243 14.74 19.03 17.98
N GLY A 244 14.22 17.86 18.36
CA GLY A 244 14.54 16.58 17.73
C GLY A 244 15.84 15.91 18.19
N LEU A 245 16.53 16.46 19.20
CA LEU A 245 17.70 15.86 19.84
C LEU A 245 17.56 15.96 21.36
N PHE A 246 18.10 14.99 22.09
CA PHE A 246 18.11 14.99 23.55
C PHE A 246 19.52 14.69 24.06
N LEU A 247 20.07 15.60 24.89
CA LEU A 247 21.36 15.34 25.54
C LEU A 247 21.16 14.31 26.65
N PHE A 248 21.53 13.07 26.35
CA PHE A 248 21.36 11.95 27.28
C PHE A 248 22.49 11.85 28.32
N LYS A 249 23.75 12.06 27.92
CA LYS A 249 24.92 11.86 28.78
C LYS A 249 26.08 12.77 28.39
N ILE A 250 26.84 13.20 29.38
CA ILE A 250 28.15 13.83 29.19
C ILE A 250 29.21 12.87 29.72
N VAL A 251 30.17 12.51 28.88
CA VAL A 251 31.36 11.75 29.28
C VAL A 251 32.48 12.77 29.48
N ARG A 252 33.16 12.69 30.63
CA ARG A 252 34.29 13.56 31.01
C ARG A 252 35.54 12.74 31.14
#